data_AF-A0AB74U2U5-F1
#
_entry.id   AF-A0AB74U2U5-F1
#
_cell.length_a   1.000
_cell.length_b   1.000
_cell.length_c   1.000
_cell.angle_alpha   90.00
_cell.angle_beta   90.00
_cell.angle_gamma   90.00
#
_symmetry.space_group_name_H-M   'P 1'
#
loop_
_entity.id
_entity.type
_entity.pdbx_description
1 polymer ?
#
loop_
_entity_poly.entity_id
_entity_poly.type
_entity_poly.pdbx_seq_one_letter_code
_entity_poly.pdbx_strand_id
1 'polypeptide(L)' 'MDPLGIDMDVLPSKAILDYCRKVLPWTERVIYDEENNEYYVFQSDTPKEIFELLDEIQPELDFEVRVYEE' A
#
# COMPACT_ATOMS: atom_id res chain seq x y z
N MET A 1 -13.53 21.44 4.93
CA MET A 1 -13.34 20.05 5.37
C MET A 1 -13.05 19.25 4.13
N ASP A 2 -11.78 18.95 3.86
CA ASP A 2 -11.43 18.04 2.78
C ASP A 2 -12.07 16.68 3.06
N PRO A 3 -12.79 16.07 2.09
CA PRO A 3 -13.60 14.88 2.33
C PRO A 3 -12.77 13.61 2.59
N LEU A 4 -11.44 13.70 2.55
CA LEU A 4 -10.52 12.57 2.72
C LEU A 4 -9.82 12.53 4.09
N GLY A 5 -10.00 13.55 4.95
CA GLY A 5 -9.36 13.57 6.27
C GLY A 5 -7.82 13.57 6.24
N ILE A 6 -7.20 13.74 5.08
CA ILE A 6 -5.75 13.87 4.95
C ILE A 6 -5.38 15.27 5.42
N ASP A 7 -4.66 15.33 6.53
CA ASP A 7 -4.06 16.54 7.05
C ASP A 7 -2.96 16.99 6.07
N MET A 8 -3.30 17.89 5.14
CA MET A 8 -2.36 18.36 4.09
C MET A 8 -1.13 19.09 4.65
N ASP A 9 -1.13 19.42 5.94
CA ASP A 9 0.00 20.04 6.64
C ASP A 9 1.02 19.00 7.16
N VAL A 10 0.69 17.70 7.13
CA VAL A 10 1.62 16.62 7.45
C VAL A 10 2.19 16.09 6.13
N LEU A 11 3.44 16.48 5.83
CA LEU A 11 4.16 15.89 4.70
C LEU A 11 4.16 14.36 4.88
N PRO A 12 3.76 13.58 3.85
CA PRO A 12 3.77 12.13 3.95
C PRO A 12 5.19 11.65 4.30
N SER A 13 5.27 10.66 5.19
CA SER A 13 6.54 10.05 5.54
C SER A 13 7.22 9.51 4.28
N LYS A 14 8.55 9.38 4.33
CA LYS A 14 9.30 8.80 3.21
C LYS A 14 8.75 7.41 2.84
N ALA A 15 8.34 6.62 3.84
CA ALA A 15 7.68 5.32 3.65
C ALA A 15 6.38 5.43 2.84
N ILE A 16 5.49 6.37 3.18
CA ILE A 16 4.24 6.61 2.41
C ILE A 16 4.57 7.02 0.96
N LEU A 17 5.57 7.88 0.77
CA LEU A 17 6.00 8.30 -0.57
C LEU A 17 6.58 7.14 -1.38
N ASP A 18 7.41 6.30 -0.76
CA ASP A 18 8.00 5.13 -1.40
C ASP A 18 6.91 4.09 -1.72
N TYR A 19 5.95 3.87 -0.82
CA TYR A 19 4.78 3.03 -1.08
C TYR A 19 4.00 3.54 -2.31
N CYS A 20 3.57 4.80 -2.31
CA CYS A 20 2.75 5.36 -3.40
C CYS A 20 3.47 5.37 -4.76
N ARG A 21 4.80 5.58 -4.78
CA ARG A 21 5.56 5.71 -6.03
C ARG A 21 6.11 4.41 -6.57
N LYS A 22 6.46 3.47 -5.69
CA LYS A 22 7.20 2.26 -6.07
C LYS A 22 6.38 0.99 -5.87
N VAL A 23 5.50 0.93 -4.88
CA VAL A 23 4.72 -0.28 -4.55
C VAL A 23 3.33 -0.24 -5.18
N LEU A 24 2.56 0.83 -4.95
CA LEU A 24 1.18 0.98 -5.43
C LEU A 24 0.99 0.76 -6.95
N PRO A 25 1.92 1.16 -7.85
CA PRO A 25 1.78 0.89 -9.28
C PRO A 25 1.73 -0.59 -9.66
N TRP A 26 2.20 -1.49 -8.79
CA TRP A 26 2.16 -2.94 -8.99
C TRP A 26 0.89 -3.58 -8.45
N THR A 27 0.03 -2.82 -7.76
CA THR A 27 -1.28 -3.29 -7.36
C THR A 27 -2.18 -3.39 -8.58
N GLU A 28 -2.68 -4.59 -8.87
CA GLU A 28 -3.65 -4.84 -9.93
C GLU A 28 -5.06 -4.42 -9.51
N ARG A 29 -5.46 -4.79 -8.30
CA ARG A 29 -6.78 -4.48 -7.74
C ARG A 29 -6.76 -4.47 -6.21
N VAL A 30 -7.71 -3.75 -5.63
CA VAL A 30 -7.98 -3.78 -4.19
C VAL A 30 -9.28 -4.56 -3.98
N ILE A 31 -9.27 -5.51 -3.05
CA ILE A 31 -10.46 -6.26 -2.64
C ILE A 31 -10.77 -5.95 -1.18
N TYR A 32 -12.06 -6.01 -0.83
CA TYR A 32 -12.56 -5.79 0.52
C TYR A 32 -13.20 -7.08 1.01
N ASP A 33 -12.90 -7.50 2.24
CA ASP A 33 -13.63 -8.60 2.87
C ASP A 33 -14.97 -8.13 3.49
N GLU A 34 -15.71 -9.07 4.08
CA GLU A 34 -17.00 -8.80 4.74
C GLU A 34 -16.88 -7.82 5.93
N GLU A 35 -15.68 -7.66 6.49
CA GLU A 35 -15.36 -6.73 7.58
C GLU A 35 -14.82 -5.38 7.07
N ASN A 36 -14.79 -5.16 5.76
CA ASN A 36 -14.20 -3.99 5.07
C ASN A 36 -12.68 -3.87 5.24
N ASN A 37 -11.96 -4.96 5.52
CA ASN A 37 -10.50 -4.92 5.48
C ASN A 37 -10.02 -4.81 4.03
N GLU A 38 -9.02 -3.96 3.80
CA GLU A 38 -8.40 -3.74 2.50
C GLU A 38 -7.32 -4.76 2.20
N TYR A 39 -7.40 -5.41 1.03
CA TYR A 39 -6.37 -6.32 0.54
C TYR A 39 -5.89 -5.85 -0.83
N TYR A 40 -4.57 -5.78 -0.98
CA TYR A 40 -3.93 -5.31 -2.19
C TYR A 40 -3.45 -6.52 -3.00
N VAL A 41 -4.09 -6.76 -4.14
CA VAL A 41 -3.69 -7.82 -5.06
C VAL A 41 -2.63 -7.26 -6.00
N PHE A 42 -1.46 -7.88 -6.02
CA PHE A 42 -0.34 -7.49 -6.86
C PHE A 42 -0.38 -8.19 -8.22
N GLN A 43 0.18 -7.55 -9.24
CA GLN A 43 0.31 -8.12 -10.57
C GLN A 43 1.21 -9.38 -10.53
N SER A 44 0.90 -10.38 -11.35
CA SER A 44 1.67 -11.65 -11.38
C SER A 44 3.16 -11.48 -11.76
N ASP A 45 3.51 -10.41 -12.47
CA ASP A 45 4.89 -10.07 -12.87
C ASP A 45 5.56 -9.07 -11.91
N THR A 46 4.98 -8.82 -10.73
CA THR A 46 5.56 -7.93 -9.72
C THR A 46 6.95 -8.42 -9.29
N PRO A 47 8.00 -7.59 -9.42
CA PRO A 47 9.34 -7.97 -9.02
C PRO A 47 9.46 -8.24 -7.51
N LYS A 48 10.31 -9.20 -7.15
CA LYS A 48 10.62 -9.52 -5.74
C LYS A 48 11.08 -8.30 -4.93
N GLU A 49 11.80 -7.38 -5.56
CA GLU A 49 12.29 -6.14 -4.94
C GLU A 49 11.15 -5.24 -4.44
N ILE A 50 9.96 -5.31 -5.06
CA ILE A 50 8.78 -4.55 -4.63
C ILE A 50 8.22 -5.12 -3.33
N PHE A 51 8.19 -6.45 -3.19
CA PHE A 51 7.77 -7.10 -1.94
C PHE A 51 8.79 -6.87 -0.82
N GLU A 52 10.09 -6.88 -1.13
CA GLU A 52 11.14 -6.53 -0.16
C GLU A 52 11.04 -5.08 0.30
N LEU A 53 10.77 -4.14 -0.63
CA LEU A 53 10.51 -2.75 -0.29
C LEU A 53 9.26 -2.61 0.57
N LEU A 54 8.18 -3.33 0.24
CA LEU A 54 6.95 -3.31 1.02
C LEU A 54 7.20 -3.80 2.45
N ASP A 55 7.92 -4.92 2.63
CA ASP A 55 8.27 -5.46 3.95
C ASP A 55 9.11 -4.46 4.77
N GLU A 56 10.04 -3.74 4.12
CA GLU A 56 10.84 -2.69 4.77
C GLU A 56 9.99 -1.52 5.26
N ILE A 57 9.05 -1.03 4.44
CA ILE A 57 8.28 0.18 4.76
C ILE A 57 6.99 -0.13 5.55
N GLN A 58 6.49 -1.36 5.53
CA GLN A 58 5.24 -1.77 6.16
C GLN A 58 5.13 -1.39 7.65
N PRO A 59 6.19 -1.50 8.49
CA PRO A 59 6.13 -1.05 9.88
C PRO A 59 5.93 0.45 10.05
N GLU A 60 6.25 1.24 9.02
CA GLU A 60 6.07 2.70 8.99
C GLU A 60 4.75 3.13 8.32
N LEU A 61 3.99 2.17 7.78
CA LEU A 61 2.65 2.40 7.24
C LEU A 61 1.61 2.21 8.35
N ASP A 62 0.64 3.11 8.42
CA ASP A 62 -0.50 3.02 9.36
C ASP A 62 -1.56 1.99 8.93
N PHE A 63 -1.28 1.16 7.92
CA PHE A 63 -2.22 0.18 7.35
C PHE A 63 -1.54 -1.15 7.01
N GLU A 64 -2.29 -2.23 7.08
CA GLU A 64 -1.80 -3.58 6.77
C GLU A 64 -1.96 -3.88 5.28
N VAL A 65 -0.87 -4.30 4.62
CA VAL A 65 -0.90 -4.76 3.22
C VAL A 65 -0.71 -6.27 3.23
N ARG A 66 -1.74 -7.01 2.78
CA ARG A 66 -1.67 -8.47 2.62
C ARG A 66 -1.48 -8.82 1.16
N VAL A 67 -0.39 -9.54 0.87
CA VAL A 67 -0.05 -10.04 -0.48
C VAL A 67 -0.80 -11.35 -0.71
N TYR A 68 -1.52 -11.44 -1.83
CA TYR A 68 -2.15 -12.67 -2.31
C TYR A 68 -1.42 -13.14 -3.57
N GLU A 69 -0.79 -14.33 -3.51
CA GLU A 69 -0.25 -15.02 -4.68
C GLU A 69 -1.29 -16.05 -5.13
N GLU A 70 -1.75 -15.96 -6.39
CA GLU A 70 -2.67 -16.93 -7.01
C GLU A 70 -1.91 -18.12 -7.62
#